data_AF-A0A354CRX7-F1
#
_entry.id   AF-A0A354CRX7-F1
#
_cell.length_a   1.000
_cell.length_b   1.000
_cell.length_c   1.000
_cell.angle_alpha   90.00
_cell.angle_beta   90.00
_cell.angle_gamma   90.00
#
_symmetry.space_group_name_H-M   'P 1'
#
loop_
_entity.id
_entity.type
_entity.pdbx_description
1 polymer ?
#
loop_
_entity_poly.entity_id
_entity_poly.type
_entity_poly.pdbx_seq_one_letter_code
_entity_poly.pdbx_strand_id
1 'polypeptide(L)'
;FLIFSGIFAMVFSLYDLQTEAVIYSAALCLLLTAAVVPAHFYYYLKRHRERTDLLQNIEIVSESFPKLNTLSESDYWDMVLKLKKLLNESITEKNNQQKENVEYYTTWVHQIKTPISVITMILQGEDTAEHLELSAQLFKIEQYV
;
A
#
# COMPACT_ATOMS: atom_id res chain seq x y z
N PHE A 1 7.96 31.58 -19.92
CA PHE A 1 8.51 32.74 -19.18
C PHE A 1 9.91 33.12 -19.67
N LEU A 2 10.90 32.21 -19.60
CA LEU A 2 12.29 32.46 -20.06
C LEU A 2 12.40 32.92 -21.52
N ILE A 3 11.59 32.36 -22.42
CA ILE A 3 11.57 32.74 -23.85
C ILE A 3 11.05 34.18 -24.05
N PHE A 4 10.03 34.59 -23.30
CA PHE A 4 9.49 35.96 -23.35
C PHE A 4 10.49 36.99 -22.79
N SER A 5 11.19 36.63 -21.71
CA SER A 5 12.26 37.46 -21.14
C SER A 5 13.45 37.59 -22.10
N GLY A 6 13.79 36.52 -22.83
CA GLY A 6 14.85 36.53 -23.83
C GLY A 6 14.52 37.40 -25.05
N ILE A 7 13.28 37.34 -25.54
CA ILE A 7 12.82 38.18 -26.66
C ILE A 7 12.83 39.66 -26.27
N PHE A 8 12.38 40.01 -25.06
CA PHE A 8 12.43 41.39 -24.57
C PHE A 8 13.87 41.90 -24.39
N ALA A 9 14.78 41.08 -23.86
CA ALA A 9 16.19 41.44 -23.73
C ALA A 9 16.86 41.64 -25.10
N MET A 10 16.52 40.81 -26.08
CA MET A 10 17.04 40.92 -27.45
C MET A 10 16.50 42.15 -28.17
N VAL A 11 15.23 42.50 -27.99
CA VAL A 11 14.62 43.73 -28.51
C VAL A 11 15.23 44.98 -27.82
N PHE A 12 15.51 44.92 -26.52
CA PHE A 12 16.13 46.02 -25.76
C PHE A 12 17.60 46.28 -26.15
N SER A 13 18.37 45.21 -26.43
CA SER A 13 19.77 45.35 -26.86
C SER A 13 19.91 45.96 -28.25
N LEU A 14 18.86 45.91 -29.07
CA LEU A 14 18.88 46.37 -30.45
C LEU A 14 18.47 47.85 -30.61
N TYR A 15 17.98 48.50 -29.54
CA TYR A 15 17.30 49.81 -29.63
C TYR A 15 18.00 51.01 -28.95
N ASP A 16 19.14 50.81 -28.29
CA ASP A 16 20.01 51.88 -27.71
C ASP A 16 19.26 53.06 -27.06
N LEU A 17 18.32 52.75 -26.16
CA LEU A 17 17.40 53.73 -25.57
C LEU A 17 17.80 54.12 -24.14
N GLN A 18 17.61 55.41 -23.79
CA GLN A 18 17.91 56.03 -22.49
C GLN A 18 17.59 55.10 -21.30
N THR A 19 18.62 54.86 -20.48
CA THR A 19 18.68 53.90 -19.37
C THR A 19 17.53 54.01 -18.35
N GLU A 20 16.88 55.17 -18.25
CA GLU A 20 15.72 55.36 -17.37
C GLU A 20 14.52 54.47 -17.77
N ALA A 21 14.19 54.39 -19.05
CA ALA A 21 13.06 53.57 -19.53
C ALA A 21 13.28 52.06 -19.28
N VAL A 22 14.56 51.65 -19.27
CA VAL A 22 14.99 50.29 -18.94
C VAL A 22 14.65 49.95 -17.49
N ILE A 23 14.96 50.86 -16.56
CA ILE A 23 14.78 50.65 -15.12
C ILE A 23 13.28 50.57 -14.77
N TYR A 24 12.45 51.45 -15.35
CA TYR A 24 11.00 51.41 -15.12
C TYR A 24 10.35 50.12 -15.65
N SER A 25 10.75 49.67 -16.84
CA SER A 25 10.21 48.45 -17.45
C SER A 25 10.64 47.20 -16.68
N ALA A 26 11.90 47.15 -16.24
CA ALA A 26 12.41 46.07 -15.39
C ALA A 26 11.71 46.03 -14.03
N ALA A 27 11.49 47.18 -13.40
CA ALA A 27 10.77 47.27 -12.13
C ALA A 27 9.32 46.78 -12.24
N LEU A 28 8.62 47.11 -13.34
CA LEU A 28 7.24 46.68 -13.59
C LEU A 28 7.15 45.16 -13.83
N CYS A 29 8.11 44.60 -14.56
CA CYS A 29 8.23 43.14 -14.74
C CYS A 29 8.53 42.42 -13.42
N LEU A 30 9.41 42.99 -12.59
CA LEU A 30 9.72 42.46 -11.26
C LEU A 30 8.48 42.51 -10.35
N LEU A 31 7.70 43.59 -10.39
CA LEU A 31 6.46 43.71 -9.63
C LEU A 31 5.40 42.67 -10.05
N LEU A 32 5.23 42.46 -11.36
CA LEU A 32 4.29 41.46 -11.87
C LEU A 32 4.70 40.03 -11.51
N THR A 33 5.99 39.71 -11.63
CA THR A 33 6.51 38.38 -11.23
C THR A 33 6.39 38.17 -9.72
N ALA A 34 6.69 39.19 -8.92
CA ALA A 34 6.52 39.17 -7.47
C ALA A 34 5.06 38.98 -7.04
N ALA A 35 4.07 39.31 -7.86
CA ALA A 35 2.66 39.06 -7.57
C ALA A 35 2.18 37.66 -8.01
N VAL A 36 2.63 37.18 -9.17
CA VAL A 36 2.16 35.89 -9.74
C VAL A 36 2.81 34.67 -9.07
N VAL A 37 4.09 34.76 -8.74
CA VAL A 37 4.83 33.66 -8.08
C VAL A 37 4.23 33.27 -6.73
N PRO A 38 3.94 34.18 -5.79
CA PRO A 38 3.35 33.80 -4.51
C PRO A 38 1.92 33.28 -4.65
N ALA A 39 1.13 33.73 -5.63
CA ALA A 39 -0.20 33.18 -5.89
C ALA A 39 -0.12 31.71 -6.35
N HIS A 40 0.79 31.40 -7.27
CA HIS A 40 1.03 30.03 -7.74
C HIS A 40 1.63 29.15 -6.63
N PHE A 41 2.55 29.70 -5.84
CA PHE A 41 3.16 29.02 -4.70
C PHE A 41 2.13 28.73 -3.59
N TYR A 42 1.23 29.67 -3.30
CA TYR A 42 0.15 29.48 -2.33
C TYR A 42 -0.85 28.42 -2.79
N TYR A 43 -1.22 28.42 -4.08
CA TYR A 43 -2.09 27.38 -4.64
C TYR A 43 -1.43 25.99 -4.59
N TYR A 44 -0.12 25.92 -4.86
CA TYR A 44 0.66 24.69 -4.75
C TYR A 44 0.76 24.18 -3.30
N LEU A 45 1.02 25.09 -2.34
CA LEU A 45 1.07 24.77 -0.91
C LEU A 45 -0.28 24.31 -0.35
N LYS A 46 -1.38 24.94 -0.79
CA LYS A 46 -2.73 24.50 -0.42
C LYS A 46 -2.98 23.07 -0.92
N ARG A 47 -2.63 22.79 -2.18
CA ARG A 47 -2.74 21.46 -2.79
C ARG A 47 -1.83 20.44 -2.11
N HIS A 48 -0.67 20.86 -1.63
CA HIS A 48 0.24 19.98 -0.89
C HIS A 48 -0.28 19.68 0.52
N ARG A 49 -0.82 20.68 1.25
CA ARG A 49 -1.43 20.46 2.58
C ARG A 49 -2.64 19.56 2.50
N GLU A 50 -3.53 19.79 1.54
CA GLU A 50 -4.66 18.90 1.31
C GLU A 50 -4.17 17.47 1.06
N ARG A 51 -3.15 17.25 0.22
CA ARG A 51 -2.57 15.91 0.02
C ARG A 51 -1.93 15.30 1.27
N THR A 52 -1.31 16.10 2.14
CA THR A 52 -0.63 15.61 3.36
C THR A 52 -1.61 15.26 4.47
N ASP A 53 -2.66 16.05 4.66
CA ASP A 53 -3.72 15.78 5.66
C ASP A 53 -4.51 14.51 5.29
N LEU A 54 -4.72 14.33 3.98
CA LEU A 54 -5.32 13.16 3.36
C LEU A 54 -4.45 11.89 3.50
N LEU A 55 -3.11 12.04 3.55
CA LEU A 55 -2.15 10.95 3.79
C LEU A 55 -2.10 10.55 5.28
N GLN A 56 -2.24 11.50 6.19
CA GLN A 56 -2.29 11.23 7.64
C GLN A 56 -3.59 10.56 8.09
N ASN A 57 -4.69 10.71 7.34
CA ASN A 57 -6.00 10.13 7.67
C ASN A 57 -6.43 9.01 6.69
N ILE A 58 -5.45 8.30 6.09
CA ILE A 58 -5.69 7.20 5.12
C ILE A 58 -6.60 6.09 5.69
N GLU A 59 -6.60 5.90 7.01
CA GLU A 59 -7.37 4.83 7.66
C GLU A 59 -8.90 5.06 7.60
N ILE A 60 -9.36 6.31 7.45
CA ILE A 60 -10.79 6.68 7.47
C ILE A 60 -11.35 6.90 6.04
N VAL A 61 -10.48 7.05 5.05
CA VAL A 61 -10.90 7.35 3.67
C VAL A 61 -11.01 6.05 2.89
N SER A 62 -11.98 5.23 3.30
CA SER A 62 -12.28 4.01 2.56
C SER A 62 -13.23 4.23 1.40
N GLU A 63 -14.03 5.32 1.35
CA GLU A 63 -15.13 5.40 0.36
C GLU A 63 -15.45 6.77 -0.24
N SER A 64 -15.01 7.89 0.33
CA SER A 64 -15.27 9.20 -0.29
C SER A 64 -14.15 10.20 -0.02
N PHE A 65 -13.38 10.52 -1.07
CA PHE A 65 -12.40 11.60 -1.03
C PHE A 65 -12.86 12.79 -1.85
N PRO A 66 -12.50 14.02 -1.44
CA PRO A 66 -13.02 15.22 -2.04
C PRO A 66 -12.49 15.39 -3.47
N LYS A 67 -13.38 15.90 -4.34
CA LYS A 67 -13.24 16.13 -5.79
C LYS A 67 -11.80 16.17 -6.30
N LEU A 68 -11.42 15.09 -7.00
CA LEU A 68 -10.25 15.03 -7.88
C LEU A 68 -10.39 16.12 -8.94
N ASN A 69 -9.49 17.10 -8.95
CA ASN A 69 -9.60 18.29 -9.81
C ASN A 69 -8.71 18.21 -11.06
N THR A 70 -7.91 17.16 -11.22
CA THR A 70 -7.01 16.99 -12.38
C THR A 70 -7.01 15.55 -12.87
N LEU A 71 -6.99 15.36 -14.20
CA LEU A 71 -7.01 14.04 -14.87
C LEU A 71 -5.94 13.10 -14.31
N SER A 72 -4.71 13.60 -14.11
CA SER A 72 -3.61 12.82 -13.55
C SER A 72 -3.89 12.32 -12.12
N GLU A 73 -4.67 13.05 -11.31
CA GLU A 73 -5.06 12.59 -9.97
C GLU A 73 -6.04 11.41 -10.02
N SER A 74 -6.90 11.36 -11.05
CA SER A 74 -7.80 10.24 -11.29
C SER A 74 -7.04 8.97 -11.67
N ASP A 75 -6.03 9.07 -12.54
CA ASP A 75 -5.23 7.91 -12.96
C ASP A 75 -4.48 7.29 -11.78
N TYR A 76 -3.88 8.13 -10.93
CA TYR A 76 -3.24 7.65 -9.69
C TYR A 76 -4.25 7.00 -8.75
N TRP A 77 -5.47 7.54 -8.67
CA TRP A 77 -6.52 6.98 -7.83
C TRP A 77 -6.96 5.59 -8.31
N ASP A 78 -7.18 5.42 -9.61
CA ASP A 78 -7.53 4.14 -10.20
C ASP A 78 -6.44 3.08 -9.95
N MET A 79 -5.17 3.47 -10.04
CA MET A 79 -4.05 2.59 -9.67
C MET A 79 -4.10 2.18 -8.19
N VAL A 80 -4.33 3.13 -7.28
CA VAL A 80 -4.42 2.85 -5.83
C VAL A 80 -5.61 1.94 -5.52
N LEU A 81 -6.77 2.20 -6.13
CA LEU A 81 -7.97 1.39 -5.91
C LEU A 81 -7.80 -0.03 -6.44
N LYS A 82 -7.16 -0.18 -7.60
CA LYS A 82 -6.79 -1.49 -8.16
C LYS A 82 -5.80 -2.21 -7.25
N LEU A 83 -4.80 -1.51 -6.71
CA LEU A 83 -3.84 -2.08 -5.78
C LEU A 83 -4.50 -2.53 -4.47
N LYS A 84 -5.40 -1.71 -3.91
CA LYS A 84 -6.18 -2.05 -2.71
C LYS A 84 -7.03 -3.29 -2.92
N LYS A 85 -7.67 -3.41 -4.08
CA LYS A 85 -8.45 -4.60 -4.45
C LYS A 85 -7.56 -5.85 -4.50
N LEU A 86 -6.43 -5.79 -5.20
CA LEU A 86 -5.49 -6.90 -5.30
C LEU A 86 -4.92 -7.30 -3.92
N LEU A 87 -4.63 -6.32 -3.06
CA LEU A 87 -4.16 -6.58 -1.70
C LEU A 87 -5.24 -7.29 -0.87
N ASN A 88 -6.48 -6.82 -0.93
CA ASN A 88 -7.59 -7.46 -0.21
C ASN A 88 -7.85 -8.89 -0.70
N GLU A 89 -7.80 -9.12 -2.01
CA GLU A 89 -7.91 -10.46 -2.60
C GLU A 89 -6.77 -11.37 -2.10
N SER A 90 -5.53 -10.90 -2.10
CA SER A 90 -4.38 -11.67 -1.61
C SER A 90 -4.46 -11.97 -0.11
N ILE A 91 -4.88 -11.01 0.72
CA ILE A 91 -5.10 -11.21 2.16
C ILE A 91 -6.20 -12.26 2.38
N THR A 92 -7.30 -12.16 1.63
CA THR A 92 -8.42 -13.10 1.71
C THR A 92 -7.97 -14.51 1.33
N GLU A 93 -7.22 -14.65 0.25
CA GLU A 93 -6.67 -15.93 -0.19
C GLU A 93 -5.74 -16.54 0.85
N LYS A 94 -4.84 -15.74 1.44
CA LYS A 94 -3.94 -16.19 2.51
C LYS A 94 -4.70 -16.64 3.75
N ASN A 95 -5.71 -15.89 4.16
CA ASN A 95 -6.55 -16.26 5.30
C ASN A 95 -7.32 -17.57 5.03
N ASN A 96 -7.84 -17.74 3.82
CA ASN A 96 -8.50 -18.99 3.42
C ASN A 96 -7.53 -20.17 3.45
N GLN A 97 -6.34 -20.04 2.84
CA GLN A 97 -5.31 -21.09 2.86
C GLN A 97 -4.91 -21.45 4.30
N GLN A 98 -4.76 -20.46 5.18
CA GLN A 98 -4.44 -20.72 6.58
C GLN A 98 -5.57 -21.48 7.29
N LYS A 99 -6.82 -21.09 7.04
CA LYS A 99 -7.99 -21.78 7.60
C LYS A 99 -8.07 -23.22 7.10
N GLU A 100 -7.93 -23.44 5.80
CA GLU A 100 -7.92 -24.76 5.16
C GLU A 100 -6.80 -25.64 5.73
N ASN A 101 -5.59 -25.08 5.93
CA ASN A 101 -4.48 -25.80 6.54
C ASN A 101 -4.81 -26.25 7.98
N VAL A 102 -5.39 -25.36 8.80
CA VAL A 102 -5.79 -25.70 10.18
C VAL A 102 -6.87 -26.79 10.19
N GLU A 103 -7.89 -26.67 9.33
CA GLU A 103 -8.96 -27.67 9.20
C GLU A 103 -8.42 -29.03 8.73
N TYR A 104 -7.48 -29.01 7.77
CA TYR A 104 -6.78 -30.20 7.29
C TYR A 104 -6.03 -30.90 8.42
N TYR A 105 -5.16 -30.19 9.16
CA TYR A 105 -4.41 -30.78 10.26
C TYR A 105 -5.32 -31.28 11.39
N THR A 106 -6.38 -30.54 11.70
CA THR A 106 -7.37 -30.95 12.71
C THR A 106 -8.05 -32.27 12.31
N THR A 107 -8.48 -32.38 11.05
CA THR A 107 -9.11 -33.60 10.52
C THR A 107 -8.13 -34.77 10.51
N TRP A 108 -6.88 -34.53 10.11
CA TRP A 108 -5.82 -35.55 10.08
C TRP A 108 -5.53 -36.11 11.49
N VAL A 109 -5.43 -35.25 12.51
CA VAL A 109 -5.26 -35.68 13.91
C VAL A 109 -6.44 -36.56 14.36
N HIS A 110 -7.68 -36.15 14.06
CA HIS A 110 -8.86 -36.96 14.38
C HIS A 110 -8.85 -38.32 13.67
N GLN A 111 -8.43 -38.35 12.39
CA GLN A 111 -8.36 -39.58 11.61
C GLN A 111 -7.32 -40.57 12.16
N ILE A 112 -6.19 -40.09 12.71
CA ILE A 112 -5.14 -40.95 13.25
C ILE A 112 -5.47 -41.48 14.65
N LYS A 113 -6.25 -40.76 15.45
CA LYS A 113 -6.68 -41.23 16.79
C LYS A 113 -7.52 -42.51 16.73
N THR A 114 -8.36 -42.66 15.71
CA THR A 114 -9.22 -43.84 15.53
C THR A 114 -8.42 -45.14 15.37
N PRO A 115 -7.49 -45.30 14.40
CA PRO A 115 -6.68 -46.50 14.29
C PRO A 115 -5.74 -46.70 15.47
N ILE A 116 -5.17 -45.64 16.08
CA ILE A 116 -4.38 -45.77 17.33
C ILE A 116 -5.22 -46.45 18.42
N SER A 117 -6.48 -46.03 18.60
CA SER A 117 -7.39 -46.62 19.59
C SER A 117 -7.68 -48.09 19.28
N VAL A 118 -7.92 -48.42 18.00
CA VAL A 118 -8.16 -49.80 17.55
C VAL A 118 -6.94 -50.70 17.82
N ILE A 119 -5.74 -50.24 17.45
CA ILE A 119 -4.50 -51.01 17.67
C ILE A 119 -4.25 -51.18 19.18
N THR A 120 -4.52 -50.14 19.99
CA THR A 120 -4.41 -50.23 21.45
C THR A 120 -5.35 -51.31 22.01
N MET A 121 -6.61 -51.38 21.53
CA MET A 121 -7.55 -52.42 21.92
C MET A 121 -7.10 -53.83 21.50
N ILE A 122 -6.53 -53.97 20.30
CA ILE A 122 -5.99 -55.25 19.81
C ILE A 122 -4.83 -55.73 20.69
N LEU A 123 -3.90 -54.83 21.01
CA LEU A 123 -2.71 -55.17 21.81
C LEU A 123 -3.05 -55.53 23.27
N GLN A 124 -4.17 -55.04 23.81
CA GLN A 124 -4.66 -55.41 25.15
C GLN A 124 -5.24 -56.83 25.24
N GLY A 125 -5.53 -57.49 24.11
CA GLY A 125 -6.20 -58.80 24.09
C GLY A 125 -5.30 -59.99 24.43
N GLU A 126 -3.98 -59.87 24.24
CA GLU A 126 -2.99 -60.92 24.52
C GLU A 126 -1.78 -60.36 25.26
N ASP A 127 -1.38 -61.00 26.36
CA ASP A 127 -0.32 -60.54 27.24
C ASP A 127 1.03 -61.21 26.86
N THR A 128 1.54 -60.86 25.68
CA THR A 128 2.84 -61.33 25.17
C THR A 128 3.91 -60.25 25.31
N ALA A 129 5.19 -60.66 25.42
CA ALA A 129 6.31 -59.71 25.50
C ALA A 129 6.37 -58.79 24.26
N GLU A 130 6.03 -59.31 23.09
CA GLU A 130 5.97 -58.55 21.83
C GLU A 130 4.85 -57.49 21.85
N HIS A 131 3.67 -57.83 22.39
CA HIS A 131 2.55 -56.89 22.51
C HIS A 131 2.85 -55.74 23.47
N LEU A 132 3.56 -56.02 24.57
CA LEU A 132 3.97 -55.01 25.53
C LEU A 132 4.95 -54.01 24.91
N GLU A 133 5.90 -54.50 24.11
CA GLU A 133 6.86 -53.66 23.38
C GLU A 133 6.18 -52.80 22.31
N LEU A 134 5.26 -53.39 21.52
CA LEU A 134 4.47 -52.66 20.52
C LEU A 134 3.56 -51.59 21.15
N SER A 135 2.95 -51.88 22.31
CA SER A 135 2.15 -50.93 23.05
C SER A 135 2.98 -49.71 23.50
N ALA A 136 4.20 -49.94 23.98
CA ALA A 136 5.12 -48.86 24.37
C ALA A 136 5.53 -47.97 23.19
N GLN A 137 5.69 -48.53 21.98
CA GLN A 137 5.97 -47.74 20.77
C GLN A 137 4.74 -46.97 20.29
N LEU A 138 3.55 -47.59 20.33
CA LEU A 138 2.29 -46.94 19.97
C LEU A 138 1.99 -45.74 20.88
N PHE A 139 2.26 -45.87 22.19
CA PHE A 139 2.12 -44.78 23.14
C PHE A 139 3.03 -43.59 22.82
N LYS A 140 4.27 -43.84 22.36
CA LYS A 140 5.15 -42.76 21.89
C LYS A 140 4.59 -42.06 20.66
N ILE A 141 4.00 -42.81 19.72
CA ILE A 141 3.37 -42.24 18.52
C ILE A 141 2.18 -41.36 18.90
N GLU A 142 1.35 -41.80 19.86
CA GLU A 142 0.22 -41.02 20.36
C GLU A 142 0.66 -39.69 21.00
N GLN A 143 1.81 -39.64 21.67
CA GLN A 143 2.33 -38.39 22.26
C GLN A 143 2.72 -37.32 21.23
N TYR A 144 2.90 -37.68 19.96
CA TYR A 144 3.21 -36.74 18.89
C TYR A 144 1.97 -36.19 18.17
N VAL A 145 0.77 -36.67 18.51
CA VAL A 145 -0.50 -36.40 17.81
C VAL A 145 -1.51 -35.69 18.71
#